data_AF-A0A354YC76-F1
#
_entry.id   AF-A0A354YC76-F1
#
_cell.length_a   1.000
_cell.length_b   1.000
_cell.length_c   1.000
_cell.angle_alpha   90.00
_cell.angle_beta   90.00
_cell.angle_gamma   90.00
#
_symmetry.space_group_name_H-M   'P 1'
#
loop_
_entity.id
_entity.type
_entity.pdbx_description
1 polymer ?
#
loop_
_entity_poly.entity_id
_entity_poly.type
_entity_poly.pdbx_seq_one_letter_code
_entity_poly.pdbx_strand_id
1 'polypeptide(L)' 'MTSATRVLILPGRGDSGEKHWQSVWERNDPSLLRVRQREWDNPDREEWVATLDAAI' A
#
# COMPACT_ATOMS: atom_id res chain seq x y z
N MET A 1 -0.65 -17.12 21.70
CA MET A 1 -1.10 -15.89 21.02
C MET A 1 -0.32 -15.77 19.74
N THR A 2 -0.96 -15.95 18.58
CA THR A 2 -0.31 -15.69 17.28
C THR A 2 -0.19 -14.17 17.12
N SER A 3 1.04 -13.66 17.04
CA SER A 3 1.25 -12.26 16.63
C SER A 3 0.78 -12.13 15.18
N ALA A 4 -0.15 -11.21 14.92
CA ALA A 4 -0.62 -10.97 13.56
C ALA A 4 0.48 -10.26 12.77
N THR A 5 0.96 -10.88 11.69
CA THR A 5 1.91 -10.26 10.77
C THR A 5 1.21 -9.11 10.04
N ARG A 6 1.71 -7.89 10.20
CA ARG A 6 1.29 -6.75 9.39
C ARG A 6 1.87 -6.89 7.99
N VAL A 7 1.02 -6.82 6.97
CA VAL A 7 1.44 -6.87 5.56
C VAL A 7 1.15 -5.53 4.91
N LEU A 8 2.16 -4.91 4.29
CA LEU A 8 2.01 -3.67 3.55
C LEU A 8 1.80 -3.97 2.06
N ILE A 9 0.76 -3.39 1.46
CA ILE A 9 0.51 -3.39 0.02
C ILE A 9 1.12 -2.12 -0.57
N LEU A 10 1.98 -2.29 -1.57
CA LEU A 10 2.61 -1.20 -2.31
C LEU A 10 2.08 -1.17 -3.75
N PRO A 11 1.14 -0.27 -4.08
CA PRO A 11 0.74 -0.02 -5.45
C PRO A 11 1.86 0.63 -6.27
N GLY A 12 1.79 0.46 -7.59
CA GLY A 12 2.63 1.18 -8.54
C GLY A 12 1.99 2.48 -9.01
N ARG A 13 2.51 3.02 -10.14
CA ARG A 13 1.96 4.21 -10.80
C ARG A 13 0.47 4.01 -11.17
N GLY A 14 -0.35 5.02 -10.91
CA GLY A 14 -1.81 4.99 -11.13
C GLY A 14 -2.62 4.30 -10.02
N ASP A 15 -1.97 3.98 -8.89
CA ASP A 15 -2.51 3.15 -7.81
C ASP A 15 -3.00 1.78 -8.35
N SER A 16 -3.65 1.00 -7.51
CA SER A 16 -4.43 -0.15 -7.92
C SER A 16 -5.91 0.18 -7.75
N GLY A 17 -6.60 0.39 -8.86
CA GLY A 17 -8.04 0.68 -8.90
C GLY A 17 -8.91 -0.43 -8.28
N GLU A 18 -10.22 -0.21 -8.20
CA GLU A 18 -11.14 -1.02 -7.38
C GLU A 18 -11.12 -2.53 -7.68
N LYS A 19 -10.91 -2.89 -8.95
CA LYS A 19 -10.91 -4.28 -9.45
C LYS A 19 -9.53 -4.94 -9.44
N HIS A 20 -8.48 -4.19 -9.11
CA HIS A 20 -7.14 -4.73 -9.03
C HIS A 20 -7.00 -5.64 -7.80
N TRP A 21 -6.21 -6.72 -7.92
CA TRP A 21 -6.08 -7.73 -6.87
C TRP A 21 -5.60 -7.14 -5.53
N GLN A 22 -4.72 -6.14 -5.56
CA GLN A 22 -4.27 -5.41 -4.37
C GLN A 22 -5.45 -4.80 -3.58
N SER A 23 -6.40 -4.16 -4.27
CA SER A 23 -7.60 -3.57 -3.66
C SER A 23 -8.59 -4.63 -3.19
N VAL A 24 -8.68 -5.75 -3.92
CA VAL A 24 -9.48 -6.90 -3.51
C VAL A 24 -8.92 -7.47 -2.20
N TRP A 25 -7.61 -7.61 -2.09
CA TRP A 25 -6.96 -8.13 -0.89
C TRP A 25 -7.12 -7.19 0.30
N GLU A 26 -6.85 -5.89 0.13
CA GLU A 26 -7.06 -4.84 1.16
C GLU A 26 -8.49 -4.89 1.73
N ARG A 27 -9.51 -5.09 0.89
CA ARG A 27 -10.91 -5.16 1.33
C ARG A 27 -11.27 -6.44 2.09
N ASN A 28 -10.60 -7.56 1.80
CA ASN A 28 -10.95 -8.87 2.35
C ASN A 28 -10.16 -9.21 3.62
N ASP A 29 -9.04 -8.55 3.88
CA ASP A 29 -8.19 -8.83 5.03
C ASP A 29 -7.71 -7.53 5.71
N PRO A 30 -8.20 -7.21 6.92
CA PRO A 30 -7.79 -6.01 7.66
C PRO A 30 -6.31 -5.98 8.08
N SER A 31 -5.58 -7.10 8.01
CA SER A 31 -4.14 -7.14 8.30
C SER A 31 -3.28 -6.66 7.12
N LEU A 32 -3.89 -6.50 5.93
CA LEU A 32 -3.27 -6.00 4.72
C LEU A 32 -3.54 -4.50 4.58
N LEU A 33 -2.50 -3.68 4.76
CA LEU A 33 -2.60 -2.23 4.78
C LEU A 33 -1.94 -1.63 3.54
N ARG A 34 -2.65 -0.76 2.80
CA ARG A 34 -2.07 -0.04 1.65
C ARG A 34 -1.23 1.14 2.11
N VAL A 35 0.00 1.23 1.61
CA VAL A 35 0.81 2.45 1.71
C VAL A 35 0.24 3.48 0.73
N ARG A 36 -0.33 4.56 1.25
CA ARG A 36 -0.94 5.63 0.44
C ARG A 36 0.12 6.66 0.09
N GLN A 37 0.34 6.88 -1.20
CA GLN A 37 1.25 7.89 -1.73
C GLN A 37 0.47 9.18 -2.04
N ARG A 38 1.16 10.33 -2.03
CA ARG A 38 0.56 11.64 -2.29
C ARG A 38 0.12 11.82 -3.75
N GLU A 39 0.96 11.38 -4.69
CA GLU A 39 0.76 11.52 -6.13
C GLU A 39 1.09 10.19 -6.82
N TRP A 40 0.14 9.69 -7.61
CA TRP A 40 0.19 8.37 -8.22
C TRP A 40 0.61 8.41 -9.68
N ASP A 41 0.30 9.48 -10.41
CA ASP A 41 0.53 9.56 -11.86
C ASP A 41 1.95 10.10 -12.17
N ASN A 42 2.50 10.90 -11.26
CA ASN A 42 3.87 11.42 -11.33
C ASN A 42 4.66 11.09 -10.04
N PRO A 43 5.12 9.83 -9.89
CA PRO A 43 5.74 9.38 -8.65
C PRO A 43 7.10 10.05 -8.41
N ASP A 44 7.28 10.59 -7.20
CA ASP A 44 8.58 11.00 -6.69
C ASP A 44 9.20 9.88 -5.85
N ARG A 45 10.39 9.43 -6.23
CA ARG A 45 11.05 8.29 -5.58
C ARG A 45 11.35 8.57 -4.10
N GLU A 46 11.86 9.76 -3.78
CA GLU A 46 12.32 10.08 -2.43
C GLU A 46 11.13 10.18 -1.48
N GLU A 47 10.05 10.81 -1.94
CA GLU A 47 8.80 10.87 -1.20
C GLU A 47 8.18 9.49 -0.99
N TRP A 48 8.17 8.65 -2.03
CA TRP A 48 7.57 7.31 -1.95
C TRP A 48 8.32 6.41 -0.97
N VAL A 49 9.66 6.49 -0.96
CA VAL A 49 10.51 5.76 -0.01
C VAL A 49 10.30 6.29 1.40
N ALA A 50 10.27 7.61 1.60
CA ALA A 50 10.02 8.20 2.92
C ALA A 50 8.63 7.82 3.48
N THR A 51 7.61 7.79 2.62
CA THR A 51 6.25 7.38 3.00
C THR A 51 6.17 5.90 3.37
N LEU A 52 6.90 5.05 2.65
CA LEU A 52 7.02 3.63 2.99
C LEU A 52 7.74 3.43 4.32
N ASP A 53 8.86 4.13 4.53
CA ASP A 53 9.65 4.05 5.76
C ASP A 53 8.81 4.45 6.99
N ALA A 54 8.01 5.51 6.86
CA ALA A 54 7.08 5.96 7.91
C ALA A 54 5.92 5.00 8.20
N ALA A 55 5.66 4.00 7.34
CA ALA A 55 4.57 3.04 7.48
C ALA A 55 4.98 1.72 8.18
N ILE A 56 6.28 1.53 8.42
CA ILE A 56 6.88 0.37 9.11
C ILE A 56 6.85 0.62 10.63
#